data_AF-A0A6H0ZS95-F1
#
_entry.id   AF-A0A6H0ZS95-F1
#
_cell.length_a   1.000
_cell.length_b   1.000
_cell.length_c   1.000
_cell.angle_alpha   90.00
_cell.angle_beta   90.00
_cell.angle_gamma   90.00
#
_symmetry.space_group_name_H-M   'P 1'
#
loop_
_entity.id
_entity.type
_entity.pdbx_description
1 polymer ?
#
loop_
_entity_poly.entity_id
_entity_poly.type
_entity_poly.pdbx_seq_one_letter_code
_entity_poly.pdbx_strand_id
1 'polypeptide(L)'
;MSALINRPQQHNMLNVYRTLPPHCIAFEVADRHSLPFIEPGEVVVIDTEDRTPRVGDIYVIEWTGGRRNVCQARHSSAAWQKAGSDLRWHVGSMRTRTPAEFKGWLAAAAEANRKGMVPQWCGGWAEGPFSFDHLQSKLVGAVIGLYKPKEGRG
;
A
#
# COMPACT_ATOMS: atom_id res chain seq x y z
N MET A 1 -28.15 13.98 11.98
CA MET A 1 -27.26 12.89 12.44
C MET A 1 -27.35 11.73 11.46
N SER A 2 -26.18 11.27 11.02
CA SER A 2 -25.84 9.98 10.39
C SER A 2 -26.49 9.58 9.05
N ALA A 3 -25.96 10.11 7.95
CA ALA A 3 -26.02 9.47 6.62
C ALA A 3 -24.78 8.58 6.36
N LEU A 4 -24.30 7.88 7.38
CA LEU A 4 -23.18 6.93 7.30
C LEU A 4 -23.71 5.49 7.26
N ILE A 5 -24.52 5.14 6.27
CA ILE A 5 -24.98 3.76 6.09
C ILE A 5 -24.87 3.41 4.60
N ASN A 6 -24.07 2.37 4.32
CA ASN A 6 -23.81 1.73 3.03
C ASN A 6 -22.87 2.45 2.04
N ARG A 7 -21.58 2.52 2.36
CA ARG A 7 -20.58 2.29 1.29
C ARG A 7 -20.51 0.77 1.08
N PRO A 8 -20.96 0.22 -0.05
CA PRO A 8 -20.74 -1.20 -0.33
C PRO A 8 -19.24 -1.46 -0.29
N GLN A 9 -18.82 -2.47 0.48
CA GLN A 9 -17.47 -3.01 0.43
C GLN A 9 -17.26 -3.59 -0.98
N GLN A 10 -16.79 -2.75 -1.91
CA GLN A 10 -16.34 -3.18 -3.23
C GLN A 10 -15.07 -4.01 -3.04
N HIS A 11 -15.25 -5.31 -2.89
CA HIS A 11 -14.17 -6.27 -2.94
C HIS A 11 -13.55 -6.22 -4.35
N ASN A 12 -12.26 -5.85 -4.41
CA ASN A 12 -11.32 -6.07 -5.52
C ASN A 12 -11.46 -5.23 -6.82
N MET A 13 -12.28 -4.19 -6.89
CA MET A 13 -12.31 -3.32 -8.08
C MET A 13 -12.00 -1.88 -7.73
N LEU A 14 -10.83 -1.40 -8.17
CA LEU A 14 -10.52 0.02 -8.20
C LEU A 14 -11.43 0.71 -9.21
N ASN A 15 -12.18 1.72 -8.77
CA ASN A 15 -13.01 2.52 -9.66
C ASN A 15 -12.14 3.24 -10.70
N VAL A 16 -12.63 3.38 -11.94
CA VAL A 16 -11.91 4.13 -12.99
C VAL A 16 -12.52 5.52 -13.11
N TYR A 17 -11.74 6.53 -12.78
CA TYR A 17 -12.12 7.93 -12.83
C TYR A 17 -11.63 8.59 -14.11
N ARG A 18 -12.52 9.35 -14.77
CA ARG A 18 -12.20 10.17 -15.95
C ARG A 18 -11.81 11.60 -15.59
N THR A 19 -12.31 12.08 -14.45
CA THR A 19 -12.02 13.37 -13.82
C THR A 19 -11.74 13.12 -12.35
N LEU A 20 -10.87 13.92 -11.74
CA LEU A 20 -10.60 13.80 -10.31
C LEU A 20 -11.83 14.29 -9.52
N PRO A 21 -12.36 13.49 -8.57
CA PRO A 21 -13.37 13.98 -7.65
C PRO A 21 -12.81 15.13 -6.79
N PRO A 22 -13.69 15.93 -6.14
CA PRO A 22 -13.26 16.90 -5.13
C PRO A 22 -12.38 16.25 -4.06
N HIS A 23 -11.42 17.02 -3.54
CA HIS A 23 -10.46 16.59 -2.50
C HIS A 23 -9.55 15.41 -2.90
N CYS A 24 -9.61 14.99 -4.16
CA CYS A 24 -8.77 13.92 -4.68
C CYS A 24 -7.59 14.46 -5.50
N ILE A 25 -6.47 13.74 -5.42
CA ILE A 25 -5.28 13.99 -6.24
C ILE A 25 -4.91 12.76 -7.07
N ALA A 26 -4.19 12.98 -8.17
CA ALA A 26 -3.59 11.93 -8.97
C ALA A 26 -2.16 11.64 -8.49
N PHE A 27 -1.77 10.36 -8.52
CA PHE A 27 -0.40 9.94 -8.24
C PHE A 27 0.02 8.85 -9.20
N GLU A 28 1.10 9.08 -9.95
CA GLU A 28 1.67 8.08 -10.85
C GLU A 28 2.44 7.03 -10.05
N VAL A 29 2.14 5.77 -10.29
CA VAL A 29 2.87 4.64 -9.72
C VAL A 29 4.08 4.36 -10.60
N ALA A 30 5.28 4.71 -10.14
CA ALA A 30 6.51 4.49 -10.91
C ALA A 30 7.22 3.16 -10.60
N ASP A 31 6.79 2.46 -9.54
CA ASP A 31 7.45 1.27 -9.03
C ASP A 31 6.61 -0.01 -9.20
N ARG A 32 7.23 -1.15 -8.90
CA ARG A 32 6.62 -2.49 -9.04
C ARG A 32 6.12 -3.06 -7.71
N HIS A 33 5.97 -2.25 -6.67
CA HIS A 33 5.56 -2.71 -5.34
C HIS A 33 4.05 -2.94 -5.22
N SER A 34 3.28 -2.40 -6.16
CA SER A 34 1.82 -2.53 -6.21
C SER A 34 1.31 -3.64 -7.13
N LEU A 35 2.22 -4.31 -7.84
CA LEU A 35 1.86 -5.47 -8.66
C LEU A 35 1.19 -6.55 -7.80
N PRO A 36 0.30 -7.37 -8.36
CA PRO A 36 -0.20 -7.32 -9.73
C PRO A 36 -1.36 -6.34 -9.91
N PHE A 37 -1.75 -5.59 -8.88
CA PHE A 37 -2.99 -4.82 -8.86
C PHE A 37 -2.89 -3.47 -9.55
N ILE A 38 -1.72 -2.83 -9.46
CA ILE A 38 -1.45 -1.54 -10.10
C ILE A 38 -0.07 -1.64 -10.76
N GLU A 39 -0.03 -1.37 -12.06
CA GLU A 39 1.18 -1.45 -12.87
C GLU A 39 1.99 -0.14 -12.83
N PRO A 40 3.32 -0.19 -13.04
CA PRO A 40 4.09 1.01 -13.29
C PRO A 40 3.54 1.81 -14.47
N GLY A 41 3.42 3.12 -14.31
CA GLY A 41 2.83 4.04 -15.28
C GLY A 41 1.32 4.24 -15.11
N GLU A 42 0.64 3.41 -14.31
CA GLU A 42 -0.74 3.69 -13.93
C GLU A 42 -0.82 4.83 -12.91
N VAL A 43 -1.89 5.62 -13.00
CA VAL A 43 -2.14 6.74 -12.11
C VAL A 43 -3.27 6.37 -11.16
N VAL A 44 -3.05 6.45 -9.86
CA VAL A 44 -4.08 6.22 -8.84
C VAL A 44 -4.76 7.54 -8.44
N VAL A 45 -6.02 7.43 -8.04
CA VAL A 45 -6.79 8.53 -7.42
C VAL A 45 -6.74 8.35 -5.91
N ILE A 46 -6.30 9.41 -5.22
CA ILE A 46 -6.14 9.44 -3.77
C ILE A 46 -7.17 10.42 -3.19
N ASP A 47 -8.02 9.95 -2.28
CA ASP A 47 -8.84 10.82 -1.42
C ASP A 47 -7.99 11.32 -0.25
N THR A 48 -7.67 12.62 -0.25
CA THR A 48 -6.77 13.22 0.75
C THR A 48 -7.43 13.50 2.11
N GLU A 49 -8.76 13.41 2.19
CA GLU A 49 -9.50 13.54 3.44
C GLU A 49 -9.58 12.21 4.19
N ASP A 50 -9.54 11.08 3.49
CA ASP A 50 -9.53 9.76 4.11
C ASP A 50 -8.11 9.26 4.42
N ARG A 51 -7.65 9.59 5.62
CA ARG A 51 -6.37 9.12 6.18
C ARG A 51 -6.52 8.08 7.28
N THR A 52 -7.72 7.53 7.46
CA THR A 52 -8.01 6.57 8.53
C THR A 52 -7.44 5.20 8.15
N PRO A 53 -6.47 4.63 8.89
CA PRO A 53 -5.95 3.31 8.60
C PRO A 53 -7.03 2.22 8.75
N ARG A 54 -7.15 1.35 7.73
CA ARG A 54 -8.02 0.16 7.72
C ARG A 54 -7.27 -1.02 7.14
N VAL A 55 -7.46 -2.21 7.71
CA VAL A 55 -6.78 -3.42 7.22
C VAL A 55 -7.22 -3.73 5.81
N GLY A 56 -6.25 -3.95 4.92
CA GLY A 56 -6.48 -4.32 3.53
C GLY A 56 -6.65 -3.14 2.58
N ASP A 57 -6.99 -1.95 3.09
CA ASP A 57 -7.10 -0.73 2.30
C ASP A 57 -5.73 -0.30 1.75
N ILE A 58 -5.78 0.33 0.58
CA ILE A 58 -4.62 0.82 -0.17
C ILE A 58 -4.50 2.32 0.06
N TYR A 59 -3.30 2.80 0.30
CA TYR A 59 -3.00 4.21 0.55
C TYR A 59 -1.77 4.64 -0.23
N VAL A 60 -1.59 5.95 -0.33
CA VAL A 60 -0.26 6.53 -0.55
C VAL A 60 0.29 6.99 0.79
N ILE A 61 1.48 6.50 1.13
CA ILE A 61 2.24 6.90 2.31
C ILE A 61 3.34 7.87 1.89
N GLU A 62 3.58 8.89 2.72
CA GLU A 62 4.73 9.77 2.61
C GLU A 62 5.77 9.44 3.69
N TRP A 63 7.00 9.25 3.25
CA TRP A 63 8.16 8.97 4.10
C TRP A 63 8.88 10.25 4.50
N THR A 64 9.69 10.15 5.55
CA THR A 64 10.65 11.19 5.90
C THR A 64 11.54 11.49 4.68
N GLY A 65 11.58 12.77 4.27
CA GLY A 65 12.25 13.19 3.04
C GLY A 65 11.32 13.35 1.83
N GLY A 66 10.00 13.19 2.01
CA GLY A 66 8.98 13.52 1.00
C GLY A 66 8.77 12.45 -0.08
N ARG A 67 9.49 11.32 -0.02
CA ARG A 67 9.26 10.19 -0.92
C ARG A 67 7.88 9.58 -0.66
N ARG A 68 7.14 9.25 -1.71
CA ARG A 68 5.83 8.60 -1.61
C ARG A 68 5.81 7.24 -2.26
N ASN A 69 5.04 6.32 -1.69
CA ASN A 69 4.79 5.00 -2.27
C ASN A 69 3.33 4.58 -2.05
N VAL A 70 2.82 3.76 -2.95
CA VAL A 70 1.56 3.04 -2.71
C VAL A 70 1.84 1.89 -1.74
N CYS A 71 0.95 1.69 -0.78
CA CYS A 71 1.07 0.65 0.24
C CYS A 71 -0.29 0.11 0.66
N GLN A 72 -0.29 -1.08 1.24
CA GLN A 72 -1.45 -1.66 1.91
C GLN A 72 -1.25 -1.63 3.42
N ALA A 73 -2.26 -1.16 4.15
CA ALA A 73 -2.27 -1.20 5.61
C ALA A 73 -2.65 -2.60 6.13
N ARG A 74 -1.95 -3.05 7.17
CA ARG A 74 -2.09 -4.37 7.78
C ARG A 74 -2.03 -4.21 9.30
N HIS A 75 -2.75 -5.06 10.03
CA HIS A 75 -2.48 -5.24 11.45
C HIS A 75 -1.28 -6.18 11.63
N SER A 76 -0.53 -5.96 12.70
CA SER A 76 0.32 -7.01 13.26
C SER A 76 -0.55 -8.24 13.53
N SER A 77 -0.20 -9.40 12.98
CA SER A 77 -0.89 -10.64 13.33
C SER A 77 -0.58 -11.02 14.78
N ALA A 78 -1.42 -11.82 15.43
CA ALA A 78 -1.22 -12.28 16.80
C ALA A 78 0.16 -12.94 17.03
N ALA A 79 0.76 -13.53 15.98
CA ALA A 79 2.10 -14.10 16.03
C ALA A 79 3.23 -13.07 16.26
N TRP A 80 2.99 -11.80 15.96
CA TRP A 80 3.91 -10.67 16.19
C TRP A 80 3.51 -9.80 17.38
N GLN A 81 2.42 -10.14 18.05
CA GLN A 81 1.93 -9.47 19.25
C GLN A 81 2.38 -10.28 20.47
N LYS A 82 3.12 -9.64 21.38
CA LYS A 82 3.29 -10.22 22.72
C LYS A 82 1.94 -10.12 23.45
N ALA A 83 1.61 -11.11 24.28
CA ALA A 83 0.41 -11.08 25.09
C ALA A 83 0.34 -9.74 25.88
N GLY A 84 -0.78 -9.01 25.72
CA GLY A 84 -0.98 -7.70 26.36
C GLY A 84 -0.37 -6.49 25.64
N SER A 85 0.12 -6.64 24.40
CA SER A 85 0.59 -5.49 23.61
C SER A 85 -0.54 -4.80 22.82
N ASP A 86 -0.46 -3.47 22.71
CA ASP A 86 -1.39 -2.66 21.92
C ASP A 86 -1.43 -3.10 20.45
N LEU A 87 -2.60 -2.98 19.81
CA LEU A 87 -2.74 -3.21 18.37
C LEU A 87 -1.79 -2.29 17.59
N ARG A 88 -0.85 -2.90 16.84
CA ARG A 88 0.09 -2.18 16.00
C ARG A 88 -0.21 -2.34 14.52
N TRP A 89 0.09 -1.30 13.77
CA TRP A 89 -0.06 -1.25 12.32
C TRP A 89 1.25 -1.50 11.61
N HIS A 90 1.17 -2.11 10.45
CA HIS A 90 2.23 -2.21 9.48
C HIS A 90 1.70 -1.77 8.13
N VAL A 91 2.58 -1.23 7.30
CA VAL A 91 2.29 -1.03 5.88
C VAL A 91 3.27 -1.85 5.07
N GLY A 92 2.88 -2.25 3.88
CA GLY A 92 3.80 -2.91 2.98
C GLY A 92 3.36 -2.88 1.54
N SER A 93 4.28 -3.28 0.68
CA SER A 93 3.99 -3.53 -0.73
C SER A 93 2.91 -4.60 -0.89
N MET A 94 2.15 -4.49 -1.97
CA MET A 94 1.15 -5.47 -2.38
C MET A 94 1.73 -6.56 -3.29
N ARG A 95 3.01 -6.43 -3.67
CA ARG A 95 3.72 -7.37 -4.54
C ARG A 95 3.53 -8.81 -4.09
N THR A 96 2.74 -9.54 -4.86
CA THR A 96 2.68 -10.99 -4.79
C THR A 96 3.79 -11.58 -5.67
N ARG A 97 4.26 -12.78 -5.32
CA ARG A 97 5.32 -13.47 -6.05
C ARG A 97 4.84 -14.82 -6.54
N THR A 98 5.29 -15.21 -7.71
CA THR A 98 5.19 -16.59 -8.16
C THR A 98 6.00 -17.51 -7.23
N PRO A 99 5.67 -18.81 -7.13
CA PRO A 99 6.48 -19.77 -6.37
C PRO A 99 7.96 -19.79 -6.81
N ALA A 100 8.24 -19.53 -8.10
CA ALA A 100 9.59 -19.47 -8.64
C ALA A 100 10.39 -18.27 -8.08
N GLU A 101 9.78 -17.07 -8.07
CA GLU A 101 10.40 -15.88 -7.49
C GLU A 101 10.65 -16.03 -5.98
N PHE A 102 9.74 -16.72 -5.27
CA PHE A 102 9.93 -17.02 -3.85
C PHE A 102 11.12 -17.97 -3.61
N LYS A 103 11.21 -19.06 -4.38
CA LYS A 103 12.35 -19.99 -4.33
C LYS A 103 13.68 -19.31 -4.68
N GLY A 104 13.69 -18.48 -5.71
CA GLY A 104 14.87 -17.70 -6.09
C GLY A 104 15.36 -16.78 -4.97
N TRP A 105 14.43 -16.13 -4.27
CA TRP A 105 14.78 -15.33 -3.10
C TRP A 105 15.31 -16.16 -1.94
N LEU A 106 14.72 -17.32 -1.63
CA LEU A 106 15.24 -18.21 -0.58
C LEU A 106 16.70 -18.62 -0.84
N ALA A 107 17.02 -18.93 -2.09
CA ALA A 107 18.39 -19.27 -2.49
C ALA A 107 19.36 -18.08 -2.31
N ALA A 108 18.96 -16.89 -2.76
CA ALA A 108 19.75 -15.66 -2.59
C ALA A 108 19.92 -15.28 -1.11
N ALA A 109 18.89 -15.47 -0.28
CA ALA A 109 18.94 -15.21 1.15
C ALA A 109 19.90 -16.17 1.86
N ALA A 110 19.88 -17.46 1.51
CA ALA A 110 20.81 -18.45 2.03
C ALA A 110 22.27 -18.11 1.67
N GLU A 111 22.53 -17.61 0.46
CA GLU A 111 23.85 -17.13 0.04
C GLU A 111 24.30 -15.89 0.83
N ALA A 112 23.43 -14.90 1.02
CA ALA A 112 23.74 -13.72 1.81
C ALA A 112 24.07 -14.08 3.27
N ASN A 113 23.28 -14.95 3.89
CA ASN A 113 23.53 -15.45 5.24
C ASN A 113 24.89 -16.14 5.35
N ARG A 114 25.29 -16.96 4.36
CA ARG A 114 26.62 -17.61 4.34
C ARG A 114 27.77 -16.60 4.31
N LYS A 115 27.53 -15.40 3.76
CA LYS A 115 28.49 -14.29 3.74
C LYS A 115 28.41 -13.40 4.98
N GLY A 116 27.63 -13.77 5.99
CA GLY A 116 27.42 -12.96 7.20
C GLY A 116 26.58 -11.70 6.95
N MET A 117 25.87 -11.62 5.82
CA MET A 117 25.01 -10.50 5.47
C MET A 117 23.57 -10.76 5.90
N VAL A 118 22.86 -9.73 6.35
CA VAL A 118 21.42 -9.81 6.56
C VAL A 118 20.72 -9.80 5.19
N PRO A 119 19.96 -10.86 4.82
CA PRO A 119 19.31 -10.92 3.54
C PRO A 119 18.25 -9.83 3.45
N GLN A 120 18.46 -8.86 2.57
CA GLN A 120 17.45 -7.86 2.28
C GLN A 120 16.36 -8.49 1.41
N TRP A 121 15.11 -8.37 1.85
CA TRP A 121 13.99 -8.88 1.09
C TRP A 121 13.69 -7.97 -0.11
N CYS A 122 13.99 -8.43 -1.31
CA CYS A 122 13.75 -7.68 -2.56
C CYS A 122 12.33 -7.85 -3.14
N GLY A 123 11.49 -8.68 -2.50
CA GLY A 123 10.17 -9.07 -3.01
C GLY A 123 9.03 -8.11 -2.67
N GLY A 124 9.29 -7.10 -1.83
CA GLY A 124 8.25 -6.23 -1.30
C GLY A 124 8.59 -5.67 0.08
N TRP A 125 8.57 -4.35 0.26
CA TRP A 125 8.90 -3.75 1.55
C TRP A 125 7.75 -3.91 2.55
N ALA A 126 8.07 -3.93 3.84
CA ALA A 126 7.12 -3.80 4.92
C ALA A 126 7.75 -2.93 6.01
N GLU A 127 6.97 -2.05 6.62
CA GLU A 127 7.42 -1.09 7.62
C GLU A 127 6.44 -1.05 8.80
N GLY A 128 6.97 -0.77 9.98
CA GLY A 128 6.26 -0.72 11.25
C GLY A 128 7.09 -1.37 12.36
N PRO A 129 6.55 -1.49 13.59
CA PRO A 129 5.17 -1.20 13.97
C PRO A 129 4.87 0.29 14.12
N PHE A 130 3.68 0.70 13.70
CA PHE A 130 3.11 2.04 13.92
C PHE A 130 2.01 2.01 14.98
N SER A 131 1.84 3.10 15.72
CA SER A 131 0.54 3.40 16.33
C SER A 131 -0.45 3.83 15.25
N PHE A 132 -1.74 3.82 15.58
CA PHE A 132 -2.80 4.30 14.69
C PHE A 132 -2.53 5.76 14.26
N ASP A 133 -2.33 6.67 15.21
CA ASP A 133 -2.13 8.10 14.94
C ASP A 133 -0.88 8.37 14.10
N HIS A 134 0.22 7.66 14.38
CA HIS A 134 1.46 7.83 13.61
C HIS A 134 1.32 7.30 12.18
N LEU A 135 0.60 6.20 11.98
CA LEU A 135 0.31 5.76 10.62
C LEU A 135 -0.58 6.80 9.93
N GLN A 136 -1.70 7.20 10.55
CA GLN A 136 -2.62 8.21 10.02
C GLN A 136 -1.89 9.50 9.60
N SER A 137 -0.92 9.97 10.38
CA SER A 137 -0.17 11.18 10.05
C SER A 137 0.74 11.02 8.82
N LYS A 138 1.14 9.81 8.46
CA LYS A 138 1.99 9.50 7.30
C LYS A 138 1.19 9.20 6.03
N LEU A 139 -0.10 8.88 6.15
CA LEU A 139 -0.94 8.63 5.00
C LEU A 139 -1.25 9.95 4.31
N VAL A 140 -0.96 10.04 3.02
CA VAL A 140 -1.41 11.14 2.15
C VAL A 140 -2.92 11.03 1.94
N GLY A 141 -3.42 9.80 1.82
CA GLY A 141 -4.84 9.50 1.63
C GLY A 141 -5.08 8.08 1.13
N ALA A 142 -6.35 7.66 1.12
CA ALA A 142 -6.79 6.37 0.63
C ALA A 142 -6.81 6.34 -0.91
N VAL A 143 -6.34 5.25 -1.50
CA VAL A 143 -6.46 5.00 -2.93
C VAL A 143 -7.86 4.50 -3.23
N ILE A 144 -8.64 5.30 -3.95
CA ILE A 144 -10.06 5.03 -4.24
C ILE A 144 -10.29 4.54 -5.67
N GLY A 145 -9.26 4.55 -6.52
CA GLY A 145 -9.38 4.14 -7.91
C GLY A 145 -8.15 4.41 -8.78
N LEU A 146 -8.31 4.17 -10.08
CA LEU A 146 -7.36 4.52 -11.13
C LEU A 146 -7.88 5.74 -11.91
N TYR A 147 -6.97 6.60 -12.32
CA TYR A 147 -7.24 7.75 -13.17
C TYR A 147 -6.92 7.39 -14.63
N LYS A 148 -7.93 7.47 -15.51
CA LYS A 148 -7.79 7.27 -16.96
C LYS A 148 -8.53 8.40 -17.67
N PRO A 149 -7.91 9.57 -17.88
CA PRO A 149 -8.56 10.68 -18.58
C PRO A 149 -8.99 10.21 -19.98
N LYS A 150 -10.05 10.82 -20.54
CA LYS A 150 -10.35 10.59 -21.95
C LYS A 150 -9.18 11.16 -22.75
N GLU A 151 -8.57 10.35 -23.61
CA GLU A 151 -7.60 10.86 -24.58
C GLU A 151 -8.27 12.01 -25.33
N GLY A 152 -7.64 13.19 -25.27
CA GLY A 152 -8.06 14.29 -26.13
C GLY A 152 -7.90 13.81 -27.56
N ARG A 153 -8.95 13.96 -28.38
CA ARG A 153 -8.81 13.84 -29.83
C ARG A 153 -7.73 14.84 -30.25
N GLY A 154 -6.56 14.32 -30.62
CA GLY A 154 -5.61 15.07 -31.45
C GLY A 154 -6.23 15.36 -32.82
#